data_AF-X1L3T3-F1
#
_entry.id   AF-X1L3T3-F1
#
_cell.length_a   1.000
_cell.length_b   1.000
_cell.length_c   1.000
_cell.angle_alpha   90.00
_cell.angle_beta   90.00
_cell.angle_gamma   90.00
#
_symmetry.space_group_name_H-M   'P 1'
#
loop_
_entity.id
_entity.type
_entity.pdbx_description
1 polymer ?
#
loop_
_entity_poly.entity_id
_entity_poly.type
_entity_poly.pdbx_seq_one_letter_code
_entity_poly.pdbx_strand_id
1 'polypeptide(L)'
;AKNIYNKKTYPGLKLLGKALLTLKMDDSNYVSWLSITRKMLDETKADDEEIEGIIDVSTTLKNTEISILFRETKDDKIKVSFRSKGNFNVSKFADKFKGGGHPNAAGCLCSGKLEEVKENILSELFKEISSLKDKMRKNLLIKNKLFLI
;
A
#
# COMPACT_ATOMS: atom_id res chain seq x y z
N ALA A 1 -4.71 -2.27 -29.99
CA ALA A 1 -3.86 -1.53 -29.05
C ALA A 1 -2.61 -2.37 -28.74
N LYS A 2 -1.46 -2.01 -29.29
CA LYS A 2 -0.24 -2.84 -29.34
C LYS A 2 0.81 -2.20 -28.41
N ASN A 3 1.27 -2.95 -27.39
CA ASN A 3 2.58 -2.79 -26.71
C ASN A 3 2.92 -1.51 -25.91
N ILE A 4 2.06 -1.01 -25.03
CA ILE A 4 2.47 0.02 -24.04
C ILE A 4 2.62 -0.57 -22.62
N TYR A 5 1.85 -1.60 -22.24
CA TYR A 5 1.74 -2.03 -20.84
C TYR A 5 2.66 -3.18 -20.40
N ASN A 6 3.49 -3.77 -21.28
CA ASN A 6 4.13 -5.06 -20.97
C ASN A 6 5.61 -5.21 -21.38
N LYS A 7 6.34 -4.10 -21.52
CA LYS A 7 7.80 -4.19 -21.64
C LYS A 7 8.41 -3.90 -20.27
N LYS A 8 8.81 -4.96 -19.55
CA LYS A 8 9.64 -4.85 -18.36
C LYS A 8 11.11 -4.94 -18.79
N THR A 9 11.95 -4.05 -18.29
CA THR A 9 13.38 -4.15 -18.53
C THR A 9 14.00 -5.19 -17.61
N TYR A 10 15.18 -5.69 -17.97
CA TYR A 10 15.92 -6.63 -17.13
C TYR A 10 16.25 -6.04 -15.74
N PRO A 11 16.72 -4.78 -15.62
CA PRO A 11 16.83 -4.10 -14.32
C PRO A 11 15.50 -4.04 -13.56
N GLY A 12 14.40 -3.69 -14.23
CA GLY A 12 13.08 -3.62 -13.61
C GLY A 12 12.60 -4.96 -13.05
N LEU A 13 12.82 -6.07 -13.77
CA LEU A 13 12.50 -7.40 -13.27
C LEU A 13 13.35 -7.81 -12.06
N LYS A 14 14.64 -7.44 -12.03
CA LYS A 14 15.48 -7.65 -10.84
C LYS A 14 15.00 -6.83 -9.64
N LEU A 15 14.63 -5.58 -9.87
CA LEU A 15 14.08 -4.70 -8.83
C LEU A 15 12.79 -5.27 -8.28
N LEU A 16 11.87 -5.73 -9.14
CA LEU A 16 10.66 -6.42 -8.74
C LEU A 16 10.97 -7.63 -7.86
N GLY A 17 11.93 -8.48 -8.27
CA GLY A 17 12.35 -9.63 -7.46
C GLY A 17 12.82 -9.22 -6.06
N LYS A 18 13.65 -8.18 -5.94
CA LYS A 18 14.08 -7.66 -4.63
C LYS A 18 12.93 -7.07 -3.83
N ALA A 19 12.04 -6.31 -4.45
CA ALA A 19 10.87 -5.75 -3.78
C ALA A 19 9.97 -6.87 -3.23
N LEU A 20 9.71 -7.94 -4.01
CA LEU A 20 8.89 -9.07 -3.57
C LEU A 20 9.46 -9.82 -2.36
N LEU A 21 10.79 -9.86 -2.20
CA LEU A 21 11.42 -10.43 -0.99
C LEU A 21 11.13 -9.60 0.27
N THR A 22 10.69 -8.35 0.14
CA THR A 22 10.27 -7.50 1.27
C THR A 22 8.78 -7.60 1.59
N LEU A 23 8.02 -8.33 0.77
CA LEU A 23 6.57 -8.45 0.90
C LEU A 23 6.21 -9.00 2.26
N LYS A 24 5.34 -8.28 2.96
CA LYS A 24 4.72 -8.71 4.21
C LYS A 24 3.22 -8.52 4.14
N MET A 25 2.53 -9.24 5.02
CA MET A 25 1.08 -9.19 5.18
C MET A 25 0.75 -9.18 6.66
N ASP A 26 -0.41 -8.64 7.01
CA ASP A 26 -0.97 -8.81 8.35
C ASP A 26 -1.55 -10.21 8.53
N ASP A 27 -1.81 -10.61 9.77
CA ASP A 27 -2.32 -11.96 10.10
C ASP A 27 -3.67 -12.27 9.43
N SER A 28 -4.47 -11.25 9.09
CA SER A 28 -5.75 -11.43 8.39
C SER A 28 -5.64 -11.44 6.86
N ASN A 29 -4.44 -11.25 6.32
CA ASN A 29 -4.13 -11.09 4.90
C ASN A 29 -4.83 -9.91 4.20
N TYR A 30 -5.42 -9.00 4.96
CA TYR A 30 -6.22 -7.88 4.48
C TYR A 30 -5.36 -6.71 4.00
N VAL A 31 -4.18 -6.54 4.58
CA VAL A 31 -3.20 -5.49 4.26
C VAL A 31 -1.89 -6.16 3.84
N SER A 32 -1.36 -5.77 2.68
CA SER A 32 -0.03 -6.16 2.22
C SER A 32 0.87 -4.95 2.05
N TRP A 33 2.18 -5.12 2.24
CA TRP A 33 3.13 -4.04 1.98
C TRP A 33 4.48 -4.52 1.48
N LEU A 34 5.10 -3.65 0.69
CA LEU A 34 6.42 -3.82 0.07
C LEU A 34 7.30 -2.63 0.41
N SER A 35 8.61 -2.81 0.25
CA SER A 35 9.59 -1.74 0.41
C SER A 35 10.62 -1.74 -0.73
N ILE A 36 11.01 -0.55 -1.18
CA ILE A 36 12.10 -0.34 -2.15
C ILE A 36 13.07 0.69 -1.57
N THR A 37 14.33 0.30 -1.41
CA THR A 37 15.40 1.20 -0.97
C THR A 37 16.20 1.74 -2.14
N ARG A 38 16.92 2.85 -1.95
CA ARG A 38 17.88 3.37 -2.95
C ARG A 38 18.95 2.32 -3.27
N LYS A 39 19.43 1.61 -2.25
CA LYS A 39 20.38 0.49 -2.41
C LYS A 39 19.85 -0.58 -3.37
N MET A 40 18.56 -0.92 -3.34
CA MET A 40 17.99 -1.89 -4.28
C MET A 40 18.06 -1.40 -5.72
N LEU A 41 17.74 -0.12 -5.98
CA LEU A 41 17.85 0.48 -7.30
C LEU A 41 19.29 0.46 -7.81
N ASP A 42 20.25 0.83 -6.96
CA ASP A 42 21.68 0.83 -7.28
C ASP A 42 22.20 -0.58 -7.61
N GLU A 43 21.84 -1.58 -6.79
CA GLU A 43 22.21 -2.98 -6.99
C GLU A 43 21.63 -3.59 -8.28
N THR A 44 20.44 -3.14 -8.69
CA THR A 44 19.78 -3.67 -9.90
C THR A 44 20.04 -2.84 -11.14
N LYS A 45 20.63 -1.65 -10.99
CA LYS A 45 20.76 -0.62 -12.04
C LYS A 45 19.41 -0.22 -12.64
N ALA A 46 18.37 -0.22 -11.80
CA ALA A 46 17.03 0.16 -12.22
C ALA A 46 16.82 1.65 -11.95
N ASP A 47 16.05 2.30 -12.80
CA ASP A 47 15.65 3.69 -12.62
C ASP A 47 14.32 3.81 -11.87
N ASP A 48 13.99 5.01 -11.40
CA ASP A 48 12.77 5.27 -10.63
C ASP A 48 11.49 4.92 -11.41
N GLU A 49 11.52 4.96 -12.74
CA GLU A 49 10.41 4.57 -13.64
C GLU A 49 10.06 3.08 -13.52
N GLU A 50 11.05 2.22 -13.22
CA GLU A 50 10.83 0.78 -13.06
C GLU A 50 10.08 0.42 -11.77
N ILE A 51 9.97 1.37 -10.84
CA ILE A 51 9.16 1.22 -9.62
C ILE A 51 7.66 1.23 -9.97
N GLU A 52 7.30 1.88 -11.07
CA GLU A 52 5.91 2.00 -11.49
C GLU A 52 5.29 0.61 -11.75
N GLY A 53 4.11 0.41 -11.16
CA GLY A 53 3.37 -0.84 -11.24
C GLY A 53 3.88 -1.98 -10.33
N ILE A 54 4.97 -1.82 -9.58
CA ILE A 54 5.39 -2.85 -8.62
C ILE A 54 4.32 -3.07 -7.54
N ILE A 55 3.71 -1.99 -7.05
CA ILE A 55 2.59 -2.07 -6.09
C ILE A 55 1.41 -2.88 -6.65
N ASP A 56 1.18 -2.86 -7.96
CA ASP A 56 0.04 -3.55 -8.55
C ASP A 56 0.19 -5.07 -8.42
N VAL A 57 1.41 -5.61 -8.39
CA VAL A 57 1.66 -7.04 -8.10
C VAL A 57 1.13 -7.41 -6.70
N SER A 58 1.36 -6.57 -5.69
CA SER A 58 0.83 -6.82 -4.34
C SER A 58 -0.70 -6.76 -4.23
N THR A 59 -1.37 -6.06 -5.16
CA THR A 59 -2.84 -6.03 -5.19
C THR A 59 -3.46 -7.34 -5.69
N THR A 60 -2.69 -8.16 -6.42
CA THR A 60 -3.15 -9.47 -6.93
C THR A 60 -3.26 -10.54 -5.85
N LEU A 61 -2.71 -10.29 -4.65
CA LEU A 61 -2.80 -11.20 -3.52
C LEU A 61 -4.26 -11.47 -3.15
N LYS A 62 -4.54 -12.76 -2.90
CA LYS A 62 -5.86 -13.21 -2.47
C LYS A 62 -6.16 -12.66 -1.07
N ASN A 63 -7.40 -12.24 -0.86
CA ASN A 63 -7.92 -11.69 0.41
C ASN A 63 -7.32 -10.33 0.85
N THR A 64 -6.37 -9.77 0.10
CA THR A 64 -5.85 -8.42 0.33
C THR A 64 -6.83 -7.37 -0.16
N GLU A 65 -7.21 -6.45 0.71
CA GLU A 65 -7.99 -5.26 0.39
C GLU A 65 -7.09 -4.05 0.15
N ILE A 66 -6.03 -3.88 0.94
CA ILE A 66 -5.15 -2.70 0.92
C ILE A 66 -3.72 -3.13 0.62
N SER A 67 -3.07 -2.47 -0.31
CA SER A 67 -1.66 -2.68 -0.62
C SER A 67 -0.87 -1.39 -0.49
N ILE A 68 0.33 -1.47 0.07
CA ILE A 68 1.19 -0.33 0.34
C ILE A 68 2.58 -0.55 -0.24
N LEU A 69 3.14 0.47 -0.88
CA LEU A 69 4.55 0.48 -1.27
C LEU A 69 5.24 1.65 -0.57
N PHE A 70 6.22 1.33 0.25
CA PHE A 70 7.14 2.28 0.84
C PHE A 70 8.39 2.37 -0.04
N ARG A 71 8.77 3.57 -0.48
CA ARG A 71 10.03 3.73 -1.23
C ARG A 71 10.84 4.91 -0.76
N GLU A 72 12.15 4.71 -0.69
CA GLU A 72 13.09 5.81 -0.52
C GLU A 72 13.15 6.67 -1.77
N THR A 73 13.29 7.98 -1.57
CA THR A 73 13.48 8.98 -2.62
C THR A 73 14.92 9.50 -2.59
N LYS A 74 15.32 10.27 -3.59
CA LYS A 74 16.66 10.88 -3.64
C LYS A 74 16.85 11.98 -2.57
N ASP A 75 15.77 12.52 -2.03
CA ASP A 75 15.78 13.62 -1.06
C ASP A 75 15.61 13.13 0.38
N ASP A 76 16.03 11.89 0.69
CA ASP A 76 15.94 11.25 2.01
C ASP A 76 14.52 11.24 2.62
N LYS A 77 13.50 11.25 1.75
CA LYS A 77 12.09 11.10 2.12
C LYS A 77 11.56 9.74 1.68
N ILE A 78 10.46 9.32 2.30
CA ILE A 78 9.75 8.10 1.96
C ILE A 78 8.48 8.44 1.20
N LYS A 79 8.38 8.04 -0.07
CA LYS A 79 7.12 8.06 -0.80
C LYS A 79 6.34 6.81 -0.45
N VAL A 80 5.10 6.99 0.00
CA VAL A 80 4.18 5.90 0.32
C VAL A 80 3.07 5.91 -0.72
N SER A 81 2.88 4.79 -1.41
CA SER A 81 1.78 4.59 -2.35
C SER A 81 0.78 3.61 -1.76
N PHE A 82 -0.50 3.89 -1.94
CA PHE A 82 -1.60 3.06 -1.46
C PHE A 82 -2.50 2.62 -2.62
N ARG A 83 -2.94 1.37 -2.58
CA ARG A 83 -3.99 0.82 -3.43
C ARG A 83 -5.05 0.16 -2.56
N SER A 84 -6.32 0.21 -2.98
CA SER A 84 -7.37 -0.63 -2.40
C SER A 84 -8.28 -1.25 -3.45
N LYS A 85 -9.04 -2.29 -3.05
CA LYS A 85 -10.04 -2.96 -3.90
C LYS A 85 -11.44 -2.36 -3.78
N GLY A 86 -11.59 -1.28 -3.02
CA GLY A 86 -12.78 -0.42 -3.01
C GLY A 86 -13.54 -0.37 -1.68
N ASN A 87 -13.26 -1.26 -0.72
CA ASN A 87 -13.90 -1.25 0.59
C ASN A 87 -13.24 -0.27 1.58
N PHE A 88 -12.05 0.23 1.25
CA PHE A 88 -11.33 1.21 2.05
C PHE A 88 -10.89 2.40 1.18
N ASN A 89 -11.23 3.63 1.60
CA ASN A 89 -10.85 4.84 0.89
C ASN A 89 -9.42 5.26 1.26
N VAL A 90 -8.45 4.91 0.43
CA VAL A 90 -7.03 5.20 0.69
C VAL A 90 -6.67 6.67 0.50
N SER A 91 -7.46 7.45 -0.24
CA SER A 91 -7.25 8.89 -0.38
C SER A 91 -7.48 9.60 0.95
N LYS A 92 -8.61 9.32 1.61
CA LYS A 92 -8.90 9.86 2.95
C LYS A 92 -7.86 9.46 3.99
N PHE A 93 -7.33 8.25 3.89
CA PHE A 93 -6.24 7.81 4.75
C PHE A 93 -4.95 8.59 4.47
N ALA A 94 -4.58 8.76 3.19
CA ALA A 94 -3.39 9.50 2.79
C ALA A 94 -3.44 10.98 3.21
N ASP A 95 -4.62 11.60 3.26
CA ASP A 95 -4.80 13.00 3.70
C ASP A 95 -4.25 13.22 5.12
N LYS A 96 -4.35 12.22 6.02
CA LYS A 96 -3.78 12.28 7.39
C LYS A 96 -2.26 12.49 7.39
N PHE A 97 -1.61 12.10 6.30
CA PHE A 97 -0.17 12.21 6.09
C PHE A 97 0.17 13.29 5.06
N LYS A 98 -0.71 14.29 4.89
CA LYS A 98 -0.57 15.38 3.91
C LYS A 98 -0.42 14.87 2.47
N GLY A 99 -0.99 13.71 2.19
CA GLY A 99 -1.06 13.10 0.88
C GLY A 99 -2.37 13.41 0.16
N GLY A 100 -2.74 12.53 -0.75
CA GLY A 100 -4.03 12.57 -1.45
C GLY A 100 -4.08 11.62 -2.64
N GLY A 101 -5.18 11.68 -3.39
CA GLY A 101 -5.39 10.90 -4.61
C GLY A 101 -6.84 10.47 -4.78
N HIS A 102 -7.05 9.31 -5.39
CA HIS A 102 -8.36 8.70 -5.61
C HIS A 102 -8.71 7.68 -4.52
N PRO A 103 -10.01 7.37 -4.33
CA PRO A 103 -10.45 6.43 -3.30
C PRO A 103 -9.72 5.08 -3.28
N ASN A 104 -9.27 4.59 -4.44
CA ASN A 104 -8.59 3.29 -4.60
C ASN A 104 -7.09 3.41 -4.87
N ALA A 105 -6.56 4.64 -4.97
CA ALA A 105 -5.21 4.91 -5.45
C ALA A 105 -4.73 6.27 -4.93
N ALA A 106 -3.87 6.28 -3.93
CA ALA A 106 -3.40 7.50 -3.28
C ALA A 106 -1.93 7.40 -2.89
N GLY A 107 -1.36 8.49 -2.40
CA GLY A 107 -0.01 8.47 -1.84
C GLY A 107 0.29 9.68 -0.98
N CYS A 108 1.38 9.58 -0.22
CA CYS A 108 1.93 10.67 0.58
C CYS A 108 3.46 10.66 0.52
N LEU A 109 4.08 11.76 0.97
CA LEU A 109 5.52 11.91 1.07
C LEU A 109 5.87 12.22 2.53
N CYS A 110 6.54 11.30 3.20
CA CYS A 110 6.88 11.38 4.61
C CYS A 110 8.36 11.66 4.79
N SER A 111 8.71 12.43 5.82
CA SER A 111 10.10 12.61 6.27
C SER A 111 10.43 11.58 7.35
N GLY A 112 11.69 11.15 7.44
CA GLY A 112 12.16 10.16 8.42
C GLY A 112 12.68 8.89 7.76
N LYS A 113 13.12 7.93 8.59
CA LYS A 113 13.67 6.66 8.07
C LYS A 113 12.56 5.74 7.59
N LEU A 114 12.90 4.85 6.66
CA LEU A 114 11.95 3.89 6.06
C LEU A 114 11.16 3.10 7.12
N GLU A 115 11.85 2.55 8.12
CA GLU A 115 11.22 1.75 9.17
C GLU A 115 10.29 2.59 10.05
N GLU A 116 10.70 3.80 10.45
CA GLU A 116 9.89 4.72 11.26
C GLU A 116 8.61 5.14 10.55
N VAL A 117 8.72 5.52 9.26
CA VAL A 117 7.55 5.88 8.43
C VAL A 117 6.63 4.68 8.28
N LYS A 118 7.18 3.49 8.02
CA LYS A 118 6.42 2.26 7.86
C LYS A 118 5.64 1.91 9.13
N GLU A 119 6.28 1.94 10.29
CA GLU A 119 5.64 1.68 11.58
C GLU A 119 4.50 2.67 11.86
N ASN A 120 4.74 3.98 11.65
CA ASN A 120 3.72 5.00 11.87
C ASN A 120 2.50 4.81 10.97
N ILE A 121 2.72 4.60 9.67
CA ILE A 121 1.65 4.38 8.68
C ILE A 121 0.85 3.12 9.00
N LEU A 122 1.53 2.00 9.28
CA LEU A 122 0.85 0.73 9.59
C LEU A 122 0.07 0.82 10.90
N SER A 123 0.64 1.45 11.94
CA SER A 123 -0.05 1.64 13.22
C SER A 123 -1.36 2.41 13.06
N GLU A 124 -1.33 3.54 12.35
CA GLU A 124 -2.53 4.36 12.11
C GLU A 124 -3.55 3.63 11.23
N LEU A 125 -3.09 2.90 10.20
CA LEU A 125 -3.97 2.13 9.33
C LEU A 125 -4.72 1.03 10.11
N PHE A 126 -4.01 0.26 10.93
CA PHE A 126 -4.63 -0.83 11.70
C PHE A 126 -5.60 -0.32 12.76
N LYS A 127 -5.33 0.85 13.37
CA LYS A 127 -6.29 1.52 14.26
C LYS A 127 -7.57 1.88 13.52
N GLU A 128 -7.46 2.46 12.33
CA GLU A 128 -8.62 2.85 11.53
C GLU A 128 -9.45 1.65 11.06
N ILE A 129 -8.79 0.60 10.55
CA ILE A 129 -9.45 -0.65 10.15
C ILE A 129 -10.19 -1.28 11.33
N SER A 130 -9.58 -1.32 12.52
CA SER A 130 -10.22 -1.89 13.72
C SER A 130 -11.46 -1.09 14.12
N SER A 131 -11.37 0.24 14.13
CA SER A 131 -12.51 1.13 14.40
C SER A 131 -13.66 0.95 13.40
N LEU A 132 -13.35 0.77 12.11
CA LEU A 132 -14.36 0.50 11.08
C LEU A 132 -15.05 -0.86 11.29
N LYS A 133 -14.28 -1.92 11.57
CA LYS A 133 -14.83 -3.26 11.86
C LYS A 133 -15.78 -3.23 13.06
N ASP A 134 -15.45 -2.49 14.11
CA ASP A 134 -16.30 -2.35 15.31
C ASP A 134 -17.60 -1.59 15.01
N LYS A 135 -17.53 -0.52 14.21
CA LYS A 135 -18.74 0.21 13.78
C LYS A 135 -19.66 -0.67 12.93
N MET A 136 -19.10 -1.45 12.01
CA MET A 136 -19.88 -2.39 11.18
C MET A 136 -20.57 -3.47 12.01
N ARG A 137 -19.86 -4.07 12.98
CA ARG A 137 -20.44 -5.06 13.91
C ARG A 137 -21.60 -4.49 14.71
N LYS A 138 -21.44 -3.29 15.28
CA LYS A 138 -22.51 -2.61 16.03
C LYS A 138 -23.74 -2.32 15.15
N ASN A 139 -23.54 -1.83 13.94
CA ASN A 139 -24.64 -1.56 13.00
C ASN A 139 -25.42 -2.82 12.61
N LEU A 140 -24.73 -3.96 12.43
CA LEU A 140 -25.38 -5.24 12.12
C LEU A 140 -26.23 -5.73 13.29
N LEU A 141 -25.71 -5.63 14.52
CA LEU A 141 -26.46 -5.99 15.74
C LEU A 141 -27.74 -5.16 15.91
N ILE A 142 -27.68 -3.84 15.64
CA ILE A 142 -28.84 -2.96 15.69
C ILE A 142 -29.90 -3.37 14.65
N LYS A 143 -29.49 -3.63 13.41
CA LYS A 143 -30.41 -4.08 12.35
C LYS A 143 -31.10 -5.39 12.68
N ASN A 144 -30.35 -6.37 13.20
CA ASN A 144 -30.92 -7.67 13.57
C ASN A 144 -31.89 -7.56 14.76
N LYS A 145 -31.64 -6.66 15.70
CA LYS A 145 -32.53 -6.43 16.85
C LYS A 145 -33.85 -5.74 16.44
N LEU A 146 -33.83 -4.94 15.37
CA LEU A 146 -35.03 -4.28 14.83
C LEU A 146 -35.96 -5.22 14.04
N PHE A 147 -35.45 -6.37 13.60
CA PHE A 147 -36.20 -7.37 12.80
C PHE A 147 -36.85 -8.48 13.66
N LEU A 148 -36.63 -8.44 14.98
CA LEU A 148 -37.10 -9.41 15.98
C LEU A 148 -38.28 -8.89 16.82
N ILE A 149 -38.88 -7.77 16.40
CA ILE A 149 -40.05 -7.11 17.02
C ILE A 149 -41.10 -6.94 15.93
#